data_AF-A0A177YLI7-F1
#
_entry.id   AF-A0A177YLI7-F1
#
_cell.length_a   1.000
_cell.length_b   1.000
_cell.length_c   1.000
_cell.angle_alpha   90.00
_cell.angle_beta   90.00
_cell.angle_gamma   90.00
#
_symmetry.space_group_name_H-M   'P 1'
#
loop_
_entity.id
_entity.type
_entity.pdbx_description
1 polymer ?
#
loop_
_entity_poly.entity_id
_entity_poly.type
_entity_poly.pdbx_seq_one_letter_code
_entity_poly.pdbx_strand_id
1 'polypeptide(L)'
;MAEELDDDFEALLRFLRDSRGFDFTGYKRTSLMRRVRHRMDQIGFENFADYLDHLQASSDEFSALFNTILINVTAFYRDPEAWDILKTIVIPQLLAQRGPDDPIRVWSAGCATGEEAYSLAMLIADAVGPESFRQRVKIYATDVDEDALAEARQASYPAKAVENIPPEHLERYFDQDGTRYVFSKDLRRAVIFGRNDLVQDAPISRIDLLVCRNTLMYLNAETQRRVLGRLHFALAPHGILFLGHAEMLLSHSDRFAPFDLKNRLFRKAIDQRGLSMRPSGDMLTNGGHDDVPGVSNLRDLAFRFTPVAQVVLTGDETVALINQQAESLFGLSARDVGRLLRDLELSYRPVELRGYVEQAKVERRSSRIRDVEWLQHGNQPIWLEIHVNPLIDAGNGLVGVSIAFFDVSTTRALLDKVEETNKQLENAYEELQSTNEELETTNEELQSTVEELETTNEELQSTNEELETMNEELQSTNDELHEINGTLGDKTVELTQAQEFFDSILDSADVGIIVVDRDMRVTVWNRASTELWGVTEQEARSRQLLNLDIGLPTAELRPLIGNALVDESYSGSIQLDAINRRGRPVQVTVRCSPFKVHEREIRGAMLLMQSDGAAGGSS
;
A
#
# COMPACT_ATOMS: atom_id res chain seq x y z
N MET A 1 -12.63 20.12 -21.75
CA MET A 1 -11.62 19.12 -21.32
C MET A 1 -11.17 19.28 -19.88
N ALA A 2 -10.49 20.35 -19.44
CA ALA A 2 -10.12 20.46 -18.01
C ALA A 2 -11.33 20.66 -17.06
N GLU A 3 -12.38 21.36 -17.51
CA GLU A 3 -13.63 21.52 -16.74
C GLU A 3 -14.51 20.25 -16.75
N GLU A 4 -14.52 19.45 -17.83
CA GLU A 4 -15.30 18.19 -17.90
C GLU A 4 -14.74 17.09 -17.00
N LEU A 5 -13.40 17.03 -16.83
CA LEU A 5 -12.74 16.06 -15.96
C LEU A 5 -13.05 16.28 -14.46
N ASP A 6 -13.47 17.49 -14.07
CA ASP A 6 -13.85 17.83 -12.70
C ASP A 6 -15.30 17.39 -12.41
N ASP A 7 -16.20 17.51 -13.40
CA ASP A 7 -17.62 17.13 -13.26
C ASP A 7 -17.82 15.62 -13.08
N ASP A 8 -17.11 14.78 -13.84
CA ASP A 8 -17.19 13.31 -13.72
C ASP A 8 -16.62 12.82 -12.38
N PHE A 9 -15.53 13.45 -11.91
CA PHE A 9 -14.99 13.16 -10.59
C PHE A 9 -15.96 13.57 -9.47
N GLU A 10 -16.59 14.73 -9.57
CA GLU A 10 -17.63 15.16 -8.61
C GLU A 10 -18.89 14.28 -8.68
N ALA A 11 -19.21 13.69 -9.83
CA ALA A 11 -20.27 12.68 -9.94
C ALA A 11 -19.90 11.40 -9.17
N LEU A 12 -18.65 10.93 -9.30
CA LEU A 12 -18.13 9.79 -8.54
C LEU A 12 -18.17 10.06 -7.02
N LEU A 13 -17.73 11.23 -6.57
CA LEU A 13 -17.77 11.60 -5.15
C LEU A 13 -19.21 11.66 -4.60
N ARG A 14 -20.17 12.17 -5.39
CA ARG A 14 -21.59 12.14 -5.03
C ARG A 14 -22.11 10.71 -4.88
N PHE A 15 -21.74 9.82 -5.79
CA PHE A 15 -22.10 8.41 -5.70
C PHE A 15 -21.53 7.73 -4.44
N LEU A 16 -20.25 7.97 -4.11
CA LEU A 16 -19.64 7.45 -2.89
C LEU A 16 -20.37 7.93 -1.63
N ARG A 17 -20.72 9.23 -1.59
CA ARG A 17 -21.50 9.83 -0.50
C ARG A 17 -22.87 9.18 -0.36
N ASP A 18 -23.60 9.03 -1.46
CA ASP A 18 -24.97 8.52 -1.44
C ASP A 18 -25.01 7.01 -1.11
N SER A 19 -23.93 6.27 -1.41
CA SER A 19 -23.86 4.82 -1.18
C SER A 19 -23.45 4.41 0.25
N ARG A 20 -22.44 5.06 0.86
CA ARG A 20 -21.96 4.74 2.23
C ARG A 20 -22.26 5.82 3.26
N GLY A 21 -22.87 6.94 2.86
CA GLY A 21 -23.15 8.07 3.74
C GLY A 21 -21.90 8.81 4.19
N PHE A 22 -20.80 8.74 3.43
CA PHE A 22 -19.54 9.39 3.77
C PHE A 22 -19.26 10.58 2.85
N ASP A 23 -19.19 11.79 3.41
CA ASP A 23 -19.09 13.02 2.63
C ASP A 23 -17.64 13.48 2.43
N PHE A 24 -17.11 13.19 1.24
CA PHE A 24 -15.79 13.64 0.80
C PHE A 24 -15.70 15.13 0.46
N THR A 25 -16.78 15.91 0.56
CA THR A 25 -16.75 17.37 0.29
C THR A 25 -15.72 18.09 1.17
N GLY A 26 -15.51 17.60 2.40
CA GLY A 26 -14.54 18.17 3.33
C GLY A 26 -13.07 17.80 3.09
N TYR A 27 -12.78 16.96 2.10
CA TYR A 27 -11.45 16.42 1.83
C TYR A 27 -10.71 17.22 0.74
N LYS A 28 -9.37 17.19 0.80
CA LYS A 28 -8.50 17.80 -0.21
C LYS A 28 -8.69 17.11 -1.56
N ARG A 29 -9.20 17.84 -2.56
CA ARG A 29 -9.54 17.31 -3.90
C ARG A 29 -8.35 16.69 -4.62
N THR A 30 -7.18 17.34 -4.56
CA THR A 30 -5.95 16.86 -5.20
C THR A 30 -5.54 15.47 -4.69
N SER A 31 -5.53 15.27 -3.37
CA SER A 31 -5.15 13.99 -2.75
C SER A 31 -6.18 12.89 -3.04
N LEU A 32 -7.48 13.20 -2.98
CA LEU A 32 -8.53 12.26 -3.35
C LEU A 32 -8.43 11.83 -4.82
N MET A 33 -8.35 12.80 -5.74
CA MET A 33 -8.32 12.52 -7.17
C MET A 33 -7.14 11.64 -7.54
N ARG A 34 -5.96 11.86 -6.93
CA ARG A 34 -4.77 11.02 -7.11
C ARG A 34 -5.02 9.57 -6.68
N ARG A 35 -5.65 9.34 -5.53
CA ARG A 35 -5.95 7.98 -5.02
C ARG A 35 -6.96 7.25 -5.87
N VAL A 36 -8.00 7.94 -6.32
CA VAL A 36 -8.99 7.36 -7.22
C VAL A 36 -8.33 6.98 -8.54
N ARG A 37 -7.49 7.85 -9.12
CA ARG A 37 -6.73 7.54 -10.34
C ARG A 37 -5.79 6.35 -10.16
N HIS A 38 -5.04 6.31 -9.07
CA HIS A 38 -4.17 5.17 -8.77
C HIS A 38 -4.97 3.86 -8.70
N ARG A 39 -6.16 3.86 -8.07
CA ARG A 39 -7.03 2.67 -8.07
C ARG A 39 -7.49 2.33 -9.49
N MET A 40 -7.91 3.32 -10.27
CA MET A 40 -8.32 3.13 -11.66
C MET A 40 -7.21 2.54 -12.53
N ASP A 41 -5.97 3.00 -12.37
CA ASP A 41 -4.81 2.49 -13.11
C ASP A 41 -4.57 1.00 -12.79
N GLN A 42 -4.70 0.58 -11.53
CA GLN A 42 -4.56 -0.83 -11.11
C GLN A 42 -5.57 -1.78 -11.76
N ILE A 43 -6.78 -1.30 -12.06
CA ILE A 43 -7.84 -2.10 -12.67
C ILE A 43 -8.06 -1.77 -14.16
N GLY A 44 -7.24 -0.88 -14.73
CA GLY A 44 -7.19 -0.58 -16.16
C GLY A 44 -8.27 0.39 -16.67
N PHE A 45 -8.68 1.39 -15.89
CA PHE A 45 -9.63 2.43 -16.32
C PHE A 45 -8.96 3.79 -16.53
N GLU A 46 -9.21 4.43 -17.66
CA GLU A 46 -8.62 5.74 -17.98
C GLU A 46 -9.51 6.94 -17.63
N ASN A 47 -10.84 6.74 -17.52
CA ASN A 47 -11.80 7.82 -17.30
C ASN A 47 -12.75 7.54 -16.12
N PHE A 48 -13.18 8.61 -15.44
CA PHE A 48 -13.99 8.50 -14.22
C PHE A 48 -15.42 8.02 -14.51
N ALA A 49 -15.98 8.31 -15.69
CA ALA A 49 -17.33 7.90 -16.07
C ALA A 49 -17.45 6.37 -16.21
N ASP A 50 -16.57 5.75 -16.98
CA ASP A 50 -16.51 4.30 -17.15
C ASP A 50 -16.19 3.59 -15.83
N TYR A 51 -15.33 4.21 -15.01
CA TYR A 51 -15.04 3.67 -13.68
C TYR A 51 -16.26 3.77 -12.75
N LEU A 52 -17.02 4.87 -12.80
CA LEU A 52 -18.26 5.03 -12.05
C LEU A 52 -19.30 3.97 -12.45
N ASP A 53 -19.45 3.68 -13.74
CA ASP A 53 -20.34 2.61 -14.23
C ASP A 53 -19.91 1.24 -13.68
N HIS A 54 -18.61 0.96 -13.61
CA HIS A 54 -18.09 -0.26 -13.01
C HIS A 54 -18.34 -0.33 -11.49
N LEU A 55 -18.12 0.77 -10.76
CA LEU A 55 -18.40 0.87 -9.33
C LEU A 55 -19.88 0.65 -9.00
N GLN A 56 -20.79 1.11 -9.86
CA GLN A 56 -22.23 0.86 -9.70
C GLN A 56 -22.61 -0.60 -9.90
N ALA A 57 -21.85 -1.33 -10.73
CA ALA A 57 -22.09 -2.74 -11.01
C ALA A 57 -21.41 -3.71 -10.01
N SER A 58 -20.36 -3.27 -9.29
CA SER A 58 -19.53 -4.11 -8.42
C SER A 58 -19.43 -3.56 -7.00
N SER A 59 -20.08 -4.24 -6.04
CA SER A 59 -19.99 -3.91 -4.61
C SER A 59 -18.60 -4.14 -4.01
N ASP A 60 -17.84 -5.08 -4.58
CA ASP A 60 -16.51 -5.44 -4.12
C ASP A 60 -15.51 -4.35 -4.52
N GLU A 61 -15.60 -3.86 -5.76
CA GLU A 61 -14.76 -2.75 -6.21
C GLU A 61 -15.08 -1.44 -5.47
N PHE A 62 -16.36 -1.18 -5.18
CA PHE A 62 -16.73 -0.07 -4.32
C PHE A 62 -15.96 -0.11 -2.99
N SER A 63 -15.91 -1.29 -2.36
CA SER A 63 -15.26 -1.45 -1.06
C SER A 63 -13.73 -1.32 -1.18
N ALA A 64 -13.14 -1.85 -2.25
CA ALA A 64 -11.72 -1.71 -2.52
C ALA A 64 -11.31 -0.25 -2.78
N LEU A 65 -12.08 0.50 -3.59
CA LEU A 65 -11.85 1.92 -3.79
C LEU A 65 -11.97 2.70 -2.49
N PHE A 66 -13.02 2.44 -1.71
CA PHE A 66 -13.26 3.12 -0.45
C PHE A 66 -12.07 2.93 0.50
N ASN A 67 -11.54 1.70 0.59
CA ASN A 67 -10.34 1.37 1.38
C ASN A 67 -9.04 1.94 0.77
N THR A 68 -9.00 2.22 -0.52
CA THR A 68 -7.86 2.89 -1.17
C THR A 68 -7.87 4.40 -0.90
N ILE A 69 -9.06 4.99 -0.81
CA ILE A 69 -9.26 6.41 -0.52
C ILE A 69 -8.98 6.71 0.96
N LEU A 70 -9.49 5.86 1.86
CA LEU A 70 -9.22 5.95 3.30
C LEU A 70 -7.87 5.31 3.59
N ILE A 71 -6.83 6.12 3.86
CA ILE A 71 -5.54 5.58 4.28
C ILE A 71 -5.70 4.98 5.68
N ASN A 72 -5.88 3.67 5.73
CA ASN A 72 -6.00 2.93 6.98
C ASN A 72 -4.64 2.43 7.52
N VAL A 73 -3.53 2.95 7.01
CA VAL A 73 -2.19 2.56 7.46
C VAL A 73 -1.97 3.04 8.89
N THR A 74 -1.96 2.09 9.81
CA THR A 74 -1.72 2.30 11.24
C THR A 74 -0.72 1.26 11.75
N ALA A 75 -0.11 1.56 12.90
CA ALA A 75 0.85 0.68 13.54
C ALA A 75 0.84 0.92 15.05
N PHE A 76 1.13 -0.13 15.81
CA PHE A 76 1.33 0.01 17.26
C PHE A 76 2.47 0.99 17.52
N TYR A 77 2.26 1.90 18.47
CA TYR A 77 3.24 2.92 18.86
C TYR A 77 3.79 3.79 17.72
N ARG A 78 2.99 4.04 16.67
CA ARG A 78 3.37 4.95 15.56
C ARG A 78 3.87 6.29 16.10
N ASP A 79 5.06 6.72 15.68
CA ASP A 79 5.84 7.86 16.22
C ASP A 79 6.22 7.67 17.71
N PRO A 80 7.16 6.75 18.04
CA PRO A 80 7.41 6.31 19.42
C PRO A 80 7.79 7.44 20.39
N GLU A 81 8.50 8.48 19.94
CA GLU A 81 8.85 9.65 20.78
C GLU A 81 7.61 10.32 21.40
N ALA A 82 6.49 10.37 20.68
CA ALA A 82 5.28 11.00 21.18
C ALA A 82 4.57 10.14 22.24
N TRP A 83 4.66 8.81 22.11
CA TRP A 83 4.15 7.87 23.11
C TRP A 83 4.96 7.88 24.42
N ASP A 84 6.26 8.16 24.36
CA ASP A 84 7.09 8.32 25.55
C ASP A 84 6.65 9.50 26.41
N ILE A 85 6.29 10.64 25.79
CA ILE A 85 5.72 11.78 26.50
C ILE A 85 4.34 11.44 27.10
N LEU A 86 3.54 10.67 26.36
CA LEU A 86 2.25 10.19 26.86
C LEU A 86 2.44 9.33 28.13
N LYS A 87 3.39 8.40 28.10
CA LYS A 87 3.75 7.50 29.21
C LYS A 87 4.34 8.23 30.41
N THR A 88 5.28 9.13 30.20
CA THR A 88 6.09 9.73 31.27
C THR A 88 5.49 11.00 31.88
N ILE A 89 4.68 11.74 31.12
CA ILE A 89 4.17 13.05 31.54
C ILE A 89 2.64 13.06 31.57
N VAL A 90 1.99 12.75 30.44
CA VAL A 90 0.55 12.99 30.28
C VAL A 90 -0.29 12.05 31.16
N ILE A 91 -0.06 10.74 31.08
CA ILE A 91 -0.81 9.75 31.87
C ILE A 91 -0.60 9.99 33.38
N PRO A 92 0.64 10.17 33.90
CA PRO A 92 0.85 10.50 35.30
C PRO A 92 0.14 11.78 35.75
N GLN A 93 0.14 12.85 34.95
CA GLN A 93 -0.58 14.08 35.27
C GLN A 93 -2.10 13.87 35.29
N LEU A 94 -2.64 13.09 34.36
CA LEU A 94 -4.06 12.75 34.32
C LEU A 94 -4.49 11.97 35.58
N LEU A 95 -3.67 11.02 36.02
CA LEU A 95 -3.93 10.22 37.22
C LEU A 95 -3.82 11.05 38.50
N ALA A 96 -2.85 11.97 38.58
CA ALA A 96 -2.65 12.81 39.76
C ALA A 96 -3.83 13.78 40.04
N GLN A 97 -4.60 14.13 39.01
CA GLN A 97 -5.76 15.01 39.11
C GLN A 97 -7.06 14.28 39.46
N ARG A 98 -7.00 12.95 39.66
CA ARG A 98 -8.14 12.08 39.83
C ARG A 98 -8.01 11.24 41.10
N GLY A 99 -9.14 11.01 41.77
CA GLY A 99 -9.20 10.04 42.86
C GLY A 99 -8.95 8.61 42.37
N PRO A 100 -8.70 7.64 43.27
CA PRO A 100 -8.42 6.25 42.92
C PRO A 100 -9.56 5.50 42.21
N ASP A 101 -10.80 6.02 42.27
CA ASP A 101 -11.99 5.39 41.67
C ASP A 101 -12.62 6.21 40.52
N ASP A 102 -12.11 7.40 40.23
CA ASP A 102 -12.74 8.29 39.23
C ASP A 102 -12.65 7.71 37.81
N PRO A 103 -13.71 7.73 36.99
CA PRO A 103 -13.66 7.15 35.66
C PRO A 103 -12.69 7.92 34.74
N ILE A 104 -11.88 7.19 33.98
CA ILE A 104 -10.96 7.72 32.97
C ILE A 104 -11.54 7.43 31.59
N ARG A 105 -11.80 8.47 30.81
CA ARG A 105 -12.42 8.38 29.49
C ARG A 105 -11.43 8.81 28.43
N VAL A 106 -11.04 7.90 27.56
CA VAL A 106 -10.13 8.15 26.45
C VAL A 106 -10.88 8.00 25.14
N TRP A 107 -10.57 8.80 24.14
CA TRP A 107 -11.12 8.66 22.80
C TRP A 107 -10.00 8.62 21.77
N SER A 108 -9.88 7.51 21.03
CA SER A 108 -9.10 7.39 19.80
C SER A 108 -10.05 7.60 18.62
N ALA A 109 -9.90 8.73 17.93
CA ALA A 109 -10.71 9.17 16.82
C ALA A 109 -9.93 8.95 15.51
N GLY A 110 -10.48 8.15 14.59
CA GLY A 110 -9.74 7.62 13.44
C GLY A 110 -8.88 6.42 13.84
N CYS A 111 -9.48 5.42 14.51
CA CYS A 111 -8.71 4.33 15.11
C CYS A 111 -8.24 3.24 14.13
N ALA A 112 -8.72 3.26 12.88
CA ALA A 112 -8.47 2.24 11.86
C ALA A 112 -8.67 0.82 12.43
N THR A 113 -7.70 -0.07 12.21
CA THR A 113 -7.68 -1.47 12.67
C THR A 113 -7.35 -1.63 14.16
N GLY A 114 -7.33 -0.55 14.94
CA GLY A 114 -7.36 -0.55 16.41
C GLY A 114 -6.02 -0.47 17.13
N GLU A 115 -4.89 -0.49 16.41
CA GLU A 115 -3.53 -0.46 16.95
C GLU A 115 -3.31 0.71 17.92
N GLU A 116 -3.78 1.91 17.57
CA GLU A 116 -3.67 3.10 18.43
C GLU A 116 -4.46 2.92 19.75
N ALA A 117 -5.69 2.40 19.66
CA ALA A 117 -6.53 2.17 20.83
C ALA A 117 -5.92 1.11 21.77
N TYR A 118 -5.28 0.08 21.22
CA TYR A 118 -4.60 -0.94 22.01
C TYR A 118 -3.26 -0.46 22.57
N SER A 119 -2.49 0.37 21.85
CA SER A 119 -1.31 1.05 22.41
C SER A 119 -1.68 1.91 23.63
N LEU A 120 -2.80 2.66 23.55
CA LEU A 120 -3.34 3.41 24.68
C LEU A 120 -3.75 2.48 25.84
N ALA A 121 -4.42 1.37 25.53
CA ALA A 121 -4.82 0.40 26.55
C ALA A 121 -3.62 -0.15 27.32
N MET A 122 -2.56 -0.57 26.62
CA MET A 122 -1.33 -1.08 27.23
C MET A 122 -0.67 -0.05 28.14
N LEU A 123 -0.48 1.19 27.65
CA LEU A 123 0.18 2.24 28.44
C LEU A 123 -0.58 2.62 29.71
N ILE A 124 -1.91 2.73 29.62
CA ILE A 124 -2.72 3.08 30.78
C ILE A 124 -2.77 1.88 31.74
N ALA A 125 -2.87 0.65 31.23
CA ALA A 125 -2.85 -0.56 32.04
C ALA A 125 -1.54 -0.70 32.83
N ASP A 126 -0.38 -0.37 32.25
CA ASP A 126 0.89 -0.33 32.99
C ASP A 126 0.90 0.74 34.08
N ALA A 127 0.26 1.90 33.83
CA ALA A 127 0.26 3.01 34.77
C ALA A 127 -0.68 2.80 35.98
N VAL A 128 -1.85 2.19 35.78
CA VAL A 128 -2.86 1.98 36.85
C VAL A 128 -2.96 0.55 37.37
N GLY A 129 -2.35 -0.40 36.66
CA GLY A 129 -2.51 -1.83 36.89
C GLY A 129 -3.76 -2.42 36.22
N PRO A 130 -3.74 -3.71 35.83
CA PRO A 130 -4.79 -4.34 35.02
C PRO A 130 -6.16 -4.43 35.73
N GLU A 131 -6.19 -4.52 37.06
CA GLU A 131 -7.45 -4.53 37.81
C GLU A 131 -8.14 -3.17 37.80
N SER A 132 -7.39 -2.11 38.14
CA SER A 132 -7.89 -0.73 38.11
C SER A 132 -8.31 -0.36 36.69
N PHE A 133 -7.49 -0.68 35.69
CA PHE A 133 -7.80 -0.42 34.28
C PHE A 133 -9.19 -0.96 33.89
N ARG A 134 -9.48 -2.22 34.21
CA ARG A 134 -10.78 -2.86 33.89
C ARG A 134 -11.97 -2.17 34.55
N GLN A 135 -11.80 -1.64 35.75
CA GLN A 135 -12.89 -1.06 36.54
C GLN A 135 -13.22 0.37 36.11
N ARG A 136 -12.20 1.21 35.88
CA ARG A 136 -12.41 2.66 35.74
C ARG A 136 -12.01 3.25 34.39
N VAL A 137 -11.32 2.53 33.52
CA VAL A 137 -10.91 3.04 32.20
C VAL A 137 -11.92 2.64 31.13
N LYS A 138 -12.30 3.60 30.28
CA LYS A 138 -13.08 3.39 29.05
C LYS A 138 -12.38 4.08 27.89
N ILE A 139 -11.99 3.31 26.89
CA ILE A 139 -11.39 3.81 25.65
C ILE A 139 -12.47 3.69 24.57
N TYR A 140 -12.95 4.82 24.07
CA TYR A 140 -13.79 4.88 22.90
C TYR A 140 -12.87 4.91 21.69
N ALA A 141 -13.02 3.97 20.77
CA ALA A 141 -12.22 3.89 19.54
C ALA A 141 -13.21 3.97 18.38
N THR A 142 -13.08 5.01 17.54
CA THR A 142 -14.07 5.24 16.50
C THR A 142 -13.45 5.49 15.14
N ASP A 143 -14.09 4.95 14.12
CA ASP A 143 -13.71 5.14 12.73
C ASP A 143 -14.95 5.22 11.83
N VAL A 144 -14.77 5.63 10.59
CA VAL A 144 -15.82 5.64 9.56
C VAL A 144 -15.84 4.33 8.78
N ASP A 145 -14.71 3.62 8.75
CA ASP A 145 -14.54 2.32 8.11
C ASP A 145 -14.99 1.17 9.02
N GLU A 146 -16.09 0.51 8.65
CA GLU A 146 -16.61 -0.65 9.40
C GLU A 146 -15.79 -1.92 9.24
N ASP A 147 -15.06 -2.09 8.13
CA ASP A 147 -14.23 -3.26 7.89
C ASP A 147 -12.98 -3.19 8.79
N ALA A 148 -12.35 -2.01 8.85
CA ALA A 148 -11.28 -1.74 9.81
C ALA A 148 -11.75 -1.91 11.27
N LEU A 149 -12.95 -1.41 11.61
CA LEU A 149 -13.53 -1.62 12.94
C LEU A 149 -13.85 -3.10 13.22
N ALA A 150 -14.24 -3.90 12.22
CA ALA A 150 -14.46 -5.32 12.39
C ALA A 150 -13.16 -6.05 12.73
N GLU A 151 -12.07 -5.74 12.04
CA GLU A 151 -10.73 -6.25 12.37
C GLU A 151 -10.26 -5.79 13.76
N ALA A 152 -10.42 -4.51 14.05
CA ALA A 152 -10.12 -3.94 15.37
C ALA A 152 -10.89 -4.66 16.49
N ARG A 153 -12.14 -5.05 16.23
CA ARG A 153 -12.96 -5.78 17.20
C ARG A 153 -12.44 -7.20 17.44
N GLN A 154 -11.92 -7.87 16.42
CA GLN A 154 -11.31 -9.21 16.52
C GLN A 154 -10.01 -9.18 17.34
N ALA A 155 -9.27 -8.08 17.28
CA ALA A 155 -8.05 -7.86 18.07
C ALA A 155 -6.99 -8.97 17.85
N SER A 156 -6.89 -9.46 16.63
CA SER A 156 -5.95 -10.50 16.21
C SER A 156 -5.09 -9.97 15.08
N TYR A 157 -3.78 -9.98 15.25
CA TYR A 157 -2.84 -9.30 14.37
C TYR A 157 -1.78 -10.27 13.81
N PRO A 158 -1.33 -10.09 12.56
CA PRO A 158 -0.20 -10.86 12.03
C PRO A 158 1.11 -10.44 12.70
N ALA A 159 2.14 -11.30 12.63
CA ALA A 159 3.45 -11.04 13.21
C ALA A 159 4.04 -9.67 12.80
N LYS A 160 3.92 -9.31 11.53
CA LYS A 160 4.42 -8.03 10.99
C LYS A 160 3.80 -6.80 11.67
N ALA A 161 2.52 -6.87 12.05
CA ALA A 161 1.83 -5.74 12.67
C ALA A 161 2.30 -5.47 14.11
N VAL A 162 2.77 -6.50 14.82
CA VAL A 162 3.22 -6.38 16.22
C VAL A 162 4.73 -6.15 16.38
N GLU A 163 5.49 -6.05 15.29
CA GLU A 163 6.96 -5.85 15.33
C GLU A 163 7.39 -4.60 16.11
N ASN A 164 6.58 -3.54 16.06
CA ASN A 164 6.86 -2.28 16.75
C ASN A 164 6.46 -2.27 18.23
N ILE A 165 5.90 -3.38 18.76
CA ILE A 165 5.52 -3.48 20.17
C ILE A 165 6.77 -3.85 21.00
N PRO A 166 7.07 -3.13 22.09
CA PRO A 166 8.13 -3.52 23.01
C PRO A 166 7.93 -4.98 23.48
N PRO A 167 8.98 -5.83 23.49
CA PRO A 167 8.84 -7.26 23.83
C PRO A 167 8.14 -7.52 25.17
N GLU A 168 8.39 -6.66 26.16
CA GLU A 168 7.75 -6.70 27.48
C GLU A 168 6.22 -6.49 27.43
N HIS A 169 5.72 -5.66 26.52
CA HIS A 169 4.30 -5.44 26.33
C HIS A 169 3.69 -6.58 25.49
N LEU A 170 4.40 -7.07 24.49
CA LEU A 170 3.95 -8.19 23.66
C LEU A 170 3.72 -9.44 24.52
N GLU A 171 4.70 -9.81 25.36
CA GLU A 171 4.61 -10.96 26.26
C GLU A 171 3.49 -10.81 27.31
N ARG A 172 3.23 -9.59 27.76
CA ARG A 172 2.23 -9.32 28.83
C ARG A 172 0.80 -9.22 28.30
N TYR A 173 0.61 -8.67 27.11
CA TYR A 173 -0.70 -8.23 26.63
C TYR A 173 -1.23 -9.01 25.42
N PHE A 174 -0.42 -9.87 24.82
CA PHE A 174 -0.82 -10.72 23.70
C PHE A 174 -0.59 -12.19 23.99
N ASP A 175 -1.54 -13.01 23.54
CA ASP A 175 -1.39 -14.46 23.45
C ASP A 175 -1.07 -14.83 22.00
N GLN A 176 -0.09 -15.71 21.79
CA GLN A 176 0.21 -16.23 20.45
C GLN A 176 -0.74 -17.40 20.14
N ASP A 177 -1.54 -17.26 19.08
CA ASP A 177 -2.44 -18.29 18.55
C ASP A 177 -2.04 -18.62 17.11
N GLY A 178 -1.24 -19.68 16.95
CA GLY A 178 -0.64 -20.06 15.68
C GLY A 178 0.31 -18.98 15.14
N THR A 179 -0.05 -18.39 14.00
CA THR A 179 0.71 -17.32 13.33
C THR A 179 0.24 -15.91 13.67
N ARG A 180 -0.82 -15.78 14.48
CA ARG A 180 -1.38 -14.48 14.88
C ARG A 180 -1.18 -14.21 16.38
N TYR A 181 -1.17 -12.94 16.72
CA TYR A 181 -1.10 -12.42 18.09
C TYR A 181 -2.46 -11.86 18.47
N VAL A 182 -3.05 -12.38 19.54
CA VAL A 182 -4.39 -12.00 20.01
C VAL A 182 -4.27 -11.16 21.26
N PHE A 183 -4.85 -9.95 21.23
CA PHE A 183 -4.82 -9.04 22.37
C PHE A 183 -5.65 -9.58 23.54
N SER A 184 -5.17 -9.33 24.76
CA SER A 184 -5.80 -9.79 26.00
C SER A 184 -7.30 -9.47 26.05
N LYS A 185 -8.12 -10.52 26.14
CA LYS A 185 -9.60 -10.43 26.19
C LYS A 185 -10.09 -9.58 27.36
N ASP A 186 -9.33 -9.55 28.44
CA ASP A 186 -9.68 -8.82 29.66
C ASP A 186 -9.50 -7.31 29.51
N LEU A 187 -8.40 -6.87 28.89
CA LEU A 187 -8.17 -5.46 28.58
C LEU A 187 -9.03 -4.99 27.40
N ARG A 188 -9.26 -5.87 26.43
CA ARG A 188 -10.12 -5.63 25.26
C ARG A 188 -11.50 -5.10 25.64
N ARG A 189 -12.08 -5.57 26.75
CA ARG A 189 -13.41 -5.16 27.26
C ARG A 189 -13.50 -3.68 27.65
N ALA A 190 -12.38 -3.03 27.93
CA ALA A 190 -12.36 -1.59 28.23
C ALA A 190 -12.40 -0.72 26.95
N VAL A 191 -12.12 -1.32 25.78
CA VAL A 191 -12.11 -0.64 24.48
C VAL A 191 -13.46 -0.83 23.79
N ILE A 192 -14.10 0.27 23.41
CA ILE A 192 -15.44 0.32 22.82
C ILE A 192 -15.30 0.84 21.40
N PHE A 193 -15.49 -0.05 20.43
CA PHE A 193 -15.42 0.29 19.01
C PHE A 193 -16.79 0.68 18.48
N GLY A 194 -16.87 1.82 17.79
CA GLY A 194 -18.10 2.28 17.18
C GLY A 194 -17.85 3.17 15.97
N ARG A 195 -18.77 3.14 15.01
CA ARG A 195 -18.70 4.03 13.85
C ARG A 195 -18.96 5.47 14.26
N ASN A 196 -18.10 6.40 13.83
CA ASN A 196 -18.30 7.84 14.03
C ASN A 196 -17.65 8.64 12.91
N ASP A 197 -18.45 9.45 12.23
CA ASP A 197 -17.96 10.48 11.32
C ASP A 197 -17.69 11.77 12.11
N LEU A 198 -16.42 12.15 12.24
CA LEU A 198 -15.99 13.35 12.97
C LEU A 198 -16.59 14.66 12.43
N VAL A 199 -16.97 14.67 11.15
CA VAL A 199 -17.53 15.83 10.46
C VAL A 199 -19.03 15.98 10.73
N GLN A 200 -19.76 14.86 10.76
CA GLN A 200 -21.23 14.84 10.81
C GLN A 200 -21.77 14.45 12.19
N ASP A 201 -21.26 13.38 12.78
CA ASP A 201 -21.81 12.76 13.98
C ASP A 201 -21.50 13.51 15.28
N ALA A 202 -22.40 13.42 16.26
CA ALA A 202 -22.21 14.08 17.54
C ALA A 202 -20.97 13.55 18.27
N PRO A 203 -20.11 14.42 18.83
CA PRO A 203 -18.89 13.99 19.51
C PRO A 203 -19.19 13.34 20.87
N ILE A 204 -18.33 12.40 21.26
CA ILE A 204 -18.36 11.81 22.61
C ILE A 204 -17.92 12.88 23.62
N SER A 205 -18.68 13.07 24.69
CA SER A 205 -18.39 14.13 25.67
C SER A 205 -17.62 13.62 26.90
N ARG A 206 -16.99 14.59 27.61
CA ARG A 206 -16.22 14.40 28.85
C ARG A 206 -15.05 13.43 28.65
N ILE A 207 -14.26 13.68 27.62
CA ILE A 207 -13.05 12.92 27.31
C ILE A 207 -11.83 13.55 27.98
N ASP A 208 -11.02 12.75 28.65
CA ASP A 208 -9.84 13.18 29.38
C ASP A 208 -8.61 13.28 28.50
N LEU A 209 -8.44 12.26 27.65
CA LEU A 209 -7.41 12.15 26.64
C LEU A 209 -8.09 11.85 25.31
N LEU A 210 -8.00 12.77 24.37
CA LEU A 210 -8.48 12.60 23.01
C LEU A 210 -7.26 12.47 22.10
N VAL A 211 -7.18 11.37 21.38
CA VAL A 211 -6.17 11.08 20.37
C VAL A 211 -6.86 11.11 19.01
N CYS A 212 -6.38 11.95 18.10
CA CYS A 212 -6.92 12.12 16.76
C CYS A 212 -5.74 12.34 15.83
N ARG A 213 -5.04 11.25 15.48
CA ARG A 213 -3.77 11.31 14.76
C ARG A 213 -3.95 10.89 13.32
N ASN A 214 -3.22 11.56 12.42
CA ASN A 214 -3.15 11.23 10.99
C ASN A 214 -4.54 11.12 10.32
N THR A 215 -5.52 11.87 10.82
CA THR A 215 -6.92 11.85 10.36
C THR A 215 -7.33 13.22 9.80
N LEU A 216 -6.93 14.30 10.46
CA LEU A 216 -7.22 15.67 10.04
C LEU A 216 -6.44 16.07 8.78
N MET A 217 -5.27 15.46 8.54
CA MET A 217 -4.38 15.79 7.42
C MET A 217 -5.04 15.70 6.03
N TYR A 218 -6.11 14.91 5.88
CA TYR A 218 -6.87 14.75 4.63
C TYR A 218 -7.95 15.80 4.42
N LEU A 219 -8.34 16.50 5.50
CA LEU A 219 -9.43 17.46 5.50
C LEU A 219 -8.92 18.83 5.06
N ASN A 220 -9.80 19.60 4.41
CA ASN A 220 -9.55 21.01 4.11
C ASN A 220 -9.65 21.86 5.39
N ALA A 221 -9.08 23.07 5.36
CA ALA A 221 -8.97 23.95 6.53
C ALA A 221 -10.34 24.30 7.18
N GLU A 222 -11.40 24.44 6.36
CA GLU A 222 -12.75 24.70 6.88
C GLU A 222 -13.31 23.50 7.66
N THR A 223 -13.14 22.29 7.11
CA THR A 223 -13.61 21.06 7.73
C THR A 223 -12.80 20.74 8.98
N GLN A 224 -11.48 20.92 8.95
CA GLN A 224 -10.62 20.81 10.13
C GLN A 224 -11.12 21.73 11.26
N ARG A 225 -11.39 23.02 10.97
CA ARG A 225 -11.91 23.97 11.97
C ARG A 225 -13.20 23.51 12.63
N ARG A 226 -14.11 22.92 11.84
CA ARG A 226 -15.37 22.36 12.34
C ARG A 226 -15.13 21.14 13.23
N VAL A 227 -14.30 20.19 12.79
CA VAL A 227 -13.94 19.00 13.57
C VAL A 227 -13.26 19.40 14.88
N LEU A 228 -12.30 20.32 14.84
CA LEU A 228 -11.61 20.82 16.03
C LEU A 228 -12.54 21.50 17.04
N GLY A 229 -13.57 22.21 16.58
CA GLY A 229 -14.62 22.72 17.45
C GLY A 229 -15.38 21.62 18.19
N ARG A 230 -15.66 20.50 17.50
CA ARG A 230 -16.31 19.31 18.08
C ARG A 230 -15.39 18.58 19.05
N LEU A 231 -14.11 18.40 18.71
CA LEU A 231 -13.12 17.80 19.61
C LEU A 231 -12.90 18.67 20.87
N HIS A 232 -12.90 19.99 20.73
CA HIS A 232 -12.85 20.90 21.87
C HIS A 232 -14.06 20.72 22.80
N PHE A 233 -15.27 20.57 22.24
CA PHE A 233 -16.47 20.29 23.01
C PHE A 233 -16.42 18.91 23.71
N ALA A 234 -15.87 17.90 23.04
CA ALA A 234 -15.68 16.54 23.57
C ALA A 234 -14.84 16.49 24.84
N LEU A 235 -13.77 17.28 24.88
CA LEU A 235 -12.80 17.27 25.98
C LEU A 235 -13.40 17.76 27.30
N ALA A 236 -13.06 17.08 28.38
CA ALA A 236 -13.28 17.52 29.75
C ALA A 236 -12.44 18.79 30.04
N PRO A 237 -12.79 19.57 31.09
CA PRO A 237 -11.91 20.64 31.57
C PRO A 237 -10.50 20.09 31.84
N HIS A 238 -9.48 20.81 31.37
CA HIS A 238 -8.07 20.38 31.41
C HIS A 238 -7.71 19.12 30.61
N GLY A 239 -8.64 18.56 29.83
CA GLY A 239 -8.38 17.44 28.95
C GLY A 239 -7.30 17.74 27.91
N ILE A 240 -6.64 16.69 27.44
CA ILE A 240 -5.52 16.75 26.51
C ILE A 240 -5.94 16.20 25.15
N LEU A 241 -5.62 16.94 24.10
CA LEU A 241 -5.71 16.54 22.71
C LEU A 241 -4.32 16.14 22.21
N PHE A 242 -4.22 14.98 21.57
CA PHE A 242 -3.01 14.46 20.96
C PHE A 242 -3.23 14.28 19.46
N LEU A 243 -2.46 14.99 18.64
CA LEU A 243 -2.53 14.96 17.18
C LEU A 243 -1.28 14.31 16.56
N GLY A 244 -1.37 13.96 15.28
CA GLY A 244 -0.26 13.42 14.49
C GLY A 244 0.77 14.49 14.16
N HIS A 245 2.01 14.09 13.85
CA HIS A 245 3.13 15.03 13.66
C HIS A 245 2.88 16.08 12.56
N ALA A 246 2.20 15.67 11.49
CA ALA A 246 1.81 16.50 10.35
C ALA A 246 0.59 17.40 10.62
N GLU A 247 -0.06 17.27 11.78
CA GLU A 247 -1.28 17.99 12.13
C GLU A 247 -0.97 19.10 13.14
N MET A 248 -1.32 20.34 12.79
CA MET A 248 -1.04 21.51 13.61
C MET A 248 -2.27 22.36 13.87
N LEU A 249 -2.29 23.01 15.03
CA LEU A 249 -3.38 23.87 15.50
C LEU A 249 -2.98 25.34 15.60
N LEU A 250 -2.37 25.88 14.54
CA LEU A 250 -1.84 27.25 14.57
C LEU A 250 -2.94 28.34 14.61
N SER A 251 -4.10 28.07 14.02
CA SER A 251 -5.24 28.99 13.89
C SER A 251 -6.33 28.81 14.97
N HIS A 252 -6.09 28.00 16.01
CA HIS A 252 -7.08 27.61 17.04
C HIS A 252 -6.59 27.81 18.48
N SER A 253 -5.69 28.78 18.69
CA SER A 253 -5.11 29.10 20.01
C SER A 253 -6.14 29.57 21.04
N ASP A 254 -7.31 30.01 20.58
CA ASP A 254 -8.48 30.35 21.40
C ASP A 254 -9.12 29.11 22.07
N ARG A 255 -8.95 27.92 21.48
CA ARG A 255 -9.54 26.65 21.93
C ARG A 255 -8.53 25.68 22.51
N PHE A 256 -7.29 25.73 22.03
CA PHE A 256 -6.25 24.78 22.42
C PHE A 256 -4.96 25.51 22.79
N ALA A 257 -4.52 25.34 24.04
CA ALA A 257 -3.24 25.83 24.51
C ALA A 257 -2.15 24.77 24.24
N PRO A 258 -0.97 25.14 23.72
CA PRO A 258 0.11 24.19 23.52
C PRO A 258 0.57 23.59 24.85
N PHE A 259 0.66 22.26 24.92
CA PHE A 259 1.24 21.54 26.05
C PHE A 259 2.66 21.03 25.70
N ASP A 260 2.81 20.41 24.53
CA ASP A 260 4.09 20.07 23.92
C ASP A 260 3.95 20.19 22.40
N LEU A 261 4.53 21.25 21.83
CA LEU A 261 4.46 21.54 20.40
C LEU A 261 5.27 20.54 19.55
N LYS A 262 6.36 19.97 20.09
CA LYS A 262 7.20 19.00 19.37
C LYS A 262 6.40 17.72 19.10
N ASN A 263 5.63 17.29 20.09
CA ASN A 263 4.86 16.05 20.05
C ASN A 263 3.35 16.26 19.80
N ARG A 264 2.95 17.48 19.40
CA ARG A 264 1.57 17.84 19.02
C ARG A 264 0.52 17.52 20.10
N LEU A 265 0.89 17.82 21.34
CA LEU A 265 0.00 17.70 22.51
C LEU A 265 -0.52 19.09 22.88
N PHE A 266 -1.84 19.19 23.06
CA PHE A 266 -2.55 20.42 23.37
C PHE A 266 -3.50 20.22 24.54
N ARG A 267 -3.68 21.27 25.35
CA ARG A 267 -4.65 21.27 26.45
C ARG A 267 -5.86 22.08 26.03
N LYS A 268 -7.06 21.65 26.44
CA LYS A 268 -8.28 22.43 26.29
C LYS A 268 -8.10 23.82 26.93
N ALA A 269 -8.24 24.88 26.13
CA ALA A 269 -8.23 26.24 26.63
C ALA A 269 -9.48 26.46 27.48
N ILE A 270 -9.28 26.98 28.69
CA ILE A 270 -10.38 27.37 29.56
C ILE A 270 -10.84 28.73 29.06
N ASP A 271 -12.13 28.88 28.77
CA ASP A 271 -12.73 30.18 28.50
C ASP A 271 -12.51 31.07 29.73
N GLN A 272 -11.47 31.91 29.72
CA GLN A 272 -11.10 32.81 30.81
C GLN A 272 -12.11 33.95 31.01
N ARG A 273 -13.31 33.85 30.42
CA ARG A 273 -14.44 34.76 30.68
C ARG A 273 -15.02 34.63 32.10
N GLY A 274 -14.67 33.58 32.85
CA GLY A 274 -15.26 33.28 34.17
C GLY A 274 -14.35 33.39 35.40
N LEU A 275 -13.03 33.46 35.24
CA LEU A 275 -12.09 33.46 36.38
C LEU A 275 -11.56 34.88 36.61
N SER A 276 -12.39 35.71 37.23
CA SER A 276 -11.86 36.82 38.03
C SER A 276 -11.01 36.19 39.13
N MET A 277 -9.68 36.20 38.93
CA MET A 277 -8.72 35.98 40.00
C MET A 277 -9.09 36.95 41.12
N ARG A 278 -9.80 36.47 42.14
CA ARG A 278 -9.71 37.07 43.46
C ARG A 278 -8.24 36.96 43.82
N PRO A 279 -7.50 38.07 44.00
CA PRO A 279 -6.25 37.96 44.70
C PRO A 279 -6.62 37.40 46.07
N SER A 280 -6.06 36.25 46.43
CA SER A 280 -6.00 35.81 47.82
C SER A 280 -5.16 36.84 48.58
N GLY A 281 -5.81 37.95 48.95
CA GLY A 281 -5.33 38.87 49.95
C GLY A 281 -5.80 38.35 51.30
N ASP A 282 -5.17 37.27 51.75
CA ASP A 282 -5.18 36.95 53.17
C ASP A 282 -3.87 37.49 53.76
N MET A 283 -4.01 38.17 54.89
CA MET A 283 -3.00 38.99 55.58
C MET A 283 -2.72 40.36 54.95
N LEU A 284 -3.49 41.37 55.38
CA LEU A 284 -3.00 42.60 56.03
C LEU A 284 -4.22 43.42 56.49
N THR A 285 -4.95 42.92 57.48
CA THR A 285 -5.92 43.74 58.21
C THR A 285 -5.23 44.46 59.36
N ASN A 286 -5.33 45.79 59.30
CA ASN A 286 -5.35 46.75 60.40
C ASN A 286 -4.19 46.75 61.42
N GLY A 287 -3.33 47.76 61.26
CA GLY A 287 -2.56 48.37 62.34
C GLY A 287 -1.99 49.72 61.90
N GLY A 288 -2.63 50.82 62.32
CA GLY A 288 -2.13 52.20 62.39
C GLY A 288 -1.11 52.68 61.34
N HIS A 289 -1.57 53.31 60.26
CA HIS A 289 -0.72 54.10 59.35
C HIS A 289 -1.33 55.45 58.94
N ASP A 290 -2.13 56.07 59.82
CA ASP A 290 -2.51 57.49 59.64
C ASP A 290 -1.48 58.46 60.24
N ASP A 291 -0.42 57.96 60.91
CA ASP A 291 0.60 58.77 61.61
C ASP A 291 2.01 58.69 60.97
N VAL A 292 2.11 58.42 59.66
CA VAL A 292 3.39 58.61 58.94
C VAL A 292 3.34 59.96 58.22
N PRO A 293 4.09 60.99 58.68
CA PRO A 293 4.09 62.30 58.05
C PRO A 293 4.52 62.19 56.59
N GLY A 294 3.67 62.65 55.67
CA GLY A 294 3.97 62.67 54.22
C GLY A 294 3.40 61.53 53.38
N VAL A 295 2.70 60.54 53.97
CA VAL A 295 2.05 59.46 53.19
C VAL A 295 0.95 59.98 52.27
N SER A 296 0.20 61.02 52.65
CA SER A 296 -0.80 61.64 51.77
C SER A 296 -0.15 62.23 50.52
N ASN A 297 0.97 62.98 50.68
CA ASN A 297 1.74 63.50 49.55
C ASN A 297 2.32 62.38 48.68
N LEU A 298 2.75 61.27 49.30
CA LEU A 298 3.23 60.10 48.56
C LEU A 298 2.11 59.39 47.78
N ARG A 299 0.90 59.26 48.34
CA ARG A 299 -0.28 58.70 47.65
C ARG A 299 -0.69 59.57 46.46
N ASP A 300 -0.68 60.89 46.64
CA ASP A 300 -0.99 61.84 45.56
C ASP A 300 0.04 61.77 44.43
N LEU A 301 1.33 61.72 44.78
CA LEU A 301 2.41 61.55 43.80
C LEU A 301 2.34 60.17 43.11
N ALA A 302 2.06 59.09 43.85
CA ALA A 302 1.91 57.75 43.29
C ALA A 302 0.76 57.65 42.30
N PHE A 303 -0.39 58.28 42.60
CA PHE A 303 -1.51 58.38 41.67
C PHE A 303 -1.15 59.25 40.46
N ARG A 304 -0.53 60.42 40.68
CA ARG A 304 -0.21 61.35 39.60
C ARG A 304 0.74 60.75 38.56
N PHE A 305 1.74 59.99 39.01
CA PHE A 305 2.79 59.41 38.16
C PHE A 305 2.56 57.93 37.81
N THR A 306 1.38 57.36 38.09
CA THR A 306 1.08 55.98 37.64
C THR A 306 1.13 55.92 36.10
N PRO A 307 1.76 54.90 35.49
CA PRO A 307 2.00 54.85 34.04
C PRO A 307 0.74 54.55 33.21
N VAL A 308 -0.38 54.24 33.86
CA VAL A 308 -1.68 53.93 33.24
C VAL A 308 -2.59 55.15 33.34
N ALA A 309 -3.23 55.58 32.26
CA ALA A 309 -4.20 56.69 32.33
C ALA A 309 -5.37 56.30 33.24
N GLN A 310 -5.69 57.14 34.23
CA GLN A 310 -6.69 56.83 35.25
C GLN A 310 -7.53 58.06 35.60
N VAL A 311 -8.84 57.87 35.63
CA VAL A 311 -9.83 58.86 36.05
C VAL A 311 -10.65 58.26 37.19
N VAL A 312 -10.82 59.00 38.27
CA VAL A 312 -11.61 58.60 39.42
C VAL A 312 -12.83 59.50 39.53
N LEU A 313 -14.00 58.88 39.63
CA LEU A 313 -15.28 59.53 39.81
C LEU A 313 -15.76 59.33 41.24
N THR A 314 -16.41 60.34 41.79
CA THR A 314 -17.21 60.23 43.02
C THR A 314 -18.49 59.42 42.78
N GLY A 315 -19.24 59.13 43.85
CA GLY A 315 -20.56 58.47 43.75
C GLY A 315 -21.61 59.24 42.93
N ASP A 316 -21.47 60.56 42.80
CA ASP A 316 -22.31 61.44 41.97
C ASP A 316 -21.77 61.67 40.55
N GLU A 317 -20.79 60.87 40.11
CA GLU A 317 -20.18 60.93 38.77
C GLU A 317 -19.45 62.24 38.46
N THR A 318 -19.05 62.98 39.50
CA THR A 318 -18.13 64.10 39.33
C THR A 318 -16.69 63.59 39.30
N VAL A 319 -15.87 64.18 38.44
CA VAL A 319 -14.46 63.81 38.32
C VAL A 319 -13.73 64.25 39.58
N ALA A 320 -13.30 63.29 40.38
CA ALA A 320 -12.59 63.52 41.64
C ALA A 320 -11.09 63.70 41.40
N LEU A 321 -10.50 62.80 40.61
CA LEU A 321 -9.05 62.76 40.37
C LEU A 321 -8.77 62.37 38.92
N ILE A 322 -7.72 62.97 38.36
CA ILE A 322 -7.12 62.63 37.07
C ILE A 322 -5.62 62.58 37.25
N ASN A 323 -4.97 61.59 36.65
CA ASN A 323 -3.51 61.48 36.69
C ASN A 323 -2.86 62.09 35.44
N GLN A 324 -1.53 62.24 35.46
CA GLN A 324 -0.78 62.86 34.37
C GLN A 324 -0.97 62.12 33.03
N GLN A 325 -1.11 60.80 33.06
CA GLN A 325 -1.33 60.02 31.85
C GLN A 325 -2.71 60.26 31.24
N ALA A 326 -3.76 60.42 32.06
CA ALA A 326 -5.09 60.80 31.56
C ALA A 326 -5.12 62.23 30.99
N GLU A 327 -4.36 63.16 31.58
CA GLU A 327 -4.17 64.51 31.02
C GLU A 327 -3.53 64.44 29.62
N SER A 328 -2.45 63.66 29.48
CA SER A 328 -1.73 63.52 28.20
C SER A 328 -2.55 62.78 27.13
N LEU A 329 -3.30 61.75 27.51
CA LEU A 329 -3.99 60.86 26.58
C LEU A 329 -5.33 61.41 26.07
N PHE A 330 -6.08 62.06 26.96
CA PHE A 330 -7.43 62.57 26.69
C PHE A 330 -7.53 64.10 26.68
N GLY A 331 -6.42 64.82 26.90
CA GLY A 331 -6.41 66.27 26.97
C GLY A 331 -7.16 66.84 28.18
N LEU A 332 -7.36 66.03 29.22
CA LEU A 332 -7.99 66.46 30.47
C LEU A 332 -7.08 67.42 31.22
N SER A 333 -7.67 68.26 32.05
CA SER A 333 -6.94 69.24 32.85
C SER A 333 -7.53 69.37 34.25
N ALA A 334 -6.82 70.06 35.14
CA ALA A 334 -7.33 70.40 36.47
C ALA A 334 -8.69 71.16 36.45
N ARG A 335 -9.09 71.75 35.31
CA ARG A 335 -10.40 72.41 35.13
C ARG A 335 -11.55 71.42 34.99
N ASP A 336 -11.24 70.17 34.69
CA ASP A 336 -12.23 69.10 34.51
C ASP A 336 -12.55 68.38 35.82
N VAL A 337 -11.69 68.52 36.83
CA VAL A 337 -11.96 68.08 38.20
C VAL A 337 -13.14 68.86 38.77
N GLY A 338 -14.12 68.15 39.34
CA GLY A 338 -15.37 68.68 39.86
C GLY A 338 -16.49 68.83 38.82
N ARG A 339 -16.23 68.56 37.53
CA ARG A 339 -17.26 68.49 36.49
C ARG A 339 -17.88 67.10 36.45
N LEU A 340 -19.13 67.00 35.97
CA LEU A 340 -19.79 65.72 35.75
C LEU A 340 -19.18 65.02 34.54
N LEU A 341 -19.03 63.69 34.61
CA LEU A 341 -18.48 62.89 33.51
C LEU A 341 -19.21 63.16 32.19
N ARG A 342 -20.55 63.27 32.21
CA ARG A 342 -21.40 63.52 31.04
C ARG A 342 -21.08 64.82 30.28
N ASP A 343 -20.41 65.77 30.92
CA ASP A 343 -20.04 67.06 30.33
C ASP A 343 -18.64 67.02 29.68
N LEU A 344 -17.96 65.87 29.76
CA LEU A 344 -16.63 65.63 29.19
C LEU A 344 -16.72 64.73 27.96
N GLU A 345 -15.81 64.94 27.00
CA GLU A 345 -15.72 64.09 25.80
C GLU A 345 -15.46 62.62 26.15
N LEU A 346 -14.78 62.40 27.28
CA LEU A 346 -14.49 61.08 27.83
C LEU A 346 -15.75 60.21 28.04
N SER A 347 -16.92 60.82 28.22
CA SER A 347 -18.17 60.09 28.44
C SER A 347 -18.66 59.28 27.25
N TYR A 348 -18.39 59.76 26.02
CA TYR A 348 -18.85 59.15 24.77
C TYR A 348 -17.69 58.73 23.84
N ARG A 349 -16.46 59.10 24.18
CA ARG A 349 -15.24 58.76 23.44
C ARG A 349 -14.11 58.42 24.43
N PRO A 350 -13.36 57.33 24.24
CA PRO A 350 -13.28 56.47 23.06
C PRO A 350 -14.43 55.44 22.93
N VAL A 351 -15.22 55.23 24.00
CA VAL A 351 -16.42 54.37 24.02
C VAL A 351 -17.45 55.01 24.95
N GLU A 352 -18.72 54.63 24.85
CA GLU A 352 -19.79 55.11 25.74
C GLU A 352 -19.62 54.57 27.17
N LEU A 353 -18.92 55.33 28.03
CA LEU A 353 -18.52 54.88 29.37
C LEU A 353 -19.66 54.91 30.40
N ARG A 354 -20.69 55.74 30.18
CA ARG A 354 -21.78 55.95 31.15
C ARG A 354 -22.50 54.66 31.55
N GLY A 355 -22.79 53.79 30.58
CA GLY A 355 -23.43 52.50 30.84
C GLY A 355 -22.58 51.60 31.75
N TYR A 356 -21.27 51.57 31.54
CA TYR A 356 -20.34 50.78 32.34
C TYR A 356 -20.10 51.36 33.72
N VAL A 357 -20.11 52.70 33.85
CA VAL A 357 -20.04 53.39 35.14
C VAL A 357 -21.28 53.09 35.98
N GLU A 358 -22.48 53.20 35.39
CA GLU A 358 -23.71 52.85 36.10
C GLU A 358 -23.76 51.37 36.47
N GLN A 359 -23.32 50.49 35.57
CA GLN A 359 -23.20 49.07 35.87
C GLN A 359 -22.25 48.81 37.06
N ALA A 360 -21.09 49.47 37.09
CA ALA A 360 -20.16 49.35 38.21
C ALA A 360 -20.75 49.87 39.52
N LYS A 361 -21.52 50.97 39.48
CA LYS A 361 -22.19 51.55 40.66
C LYS A 361 -23.30 50.65 41.22
N VAL A 362 -24.18 50.17 40.34
CA VAL A 362 -25.39 49.41 40.72
C VAL A 362 -25.04 47.96 41.05
N GLU A 363 -24.27 47.30 40.19
CA GLU A 363 -23.95 45.87 40.32
C GLU A 363 -22.72 45.62 41.21
N ARG A 364 -21.97 46.67 41.56
CA ARG A 364 -20.72 46.59 42.34
C ARG A 364 -19.72 45.63 41.70
N ARG A 365 -19.70 45.61 40.38
CA ARG A 365 -18.91 44.68 39.57
C ARG A 365 -17.96 45.44 38.66
N SER A 366 -16.71 44.97 38.61
CA SER A 366 -15.73 45.44 37.65
C SER A 366 -16.08 45.04 36.22
N SER A 367 -15.94 45.97 35.29
CA SER A 367 -16.14 45.76 33.85
C SER A 367 -14.84 45.99 33.09
N ARG A 368 -14.60 45.18 32.05
CA ARG A 368 -13.43 45.27 31.17
C ARG A 368 -13.88 45.38 29.72
N ILE A 369 -13.50 46.46 29.05
CA ILE A 369 -13.83 46.77 27.66
C ILE A 369 -12.53 46.61 26.87
N ARG A 370 -12.52 45.73 25.87
CA ARG A 370 -11.34 45.44 25.04
C ARG A 370 -11.50 46.08 23.65
N ASP A 371 -10.38 46.15 22.93
CA ASP A 371 -10.35 46.54 21.52
C ASP A 371 -10.97 47.92 21.26
N VAL A 372 -10.71 48.87 22.15
CA VAL A 372 -11.20 50.24 22.00
C VAL A 372 -10.18 51.06 21.23
N GLU A 373 -10.49 51.39 19.99
CA GLU A 373 -9.65 52.24 19.15
C GLU A 373 -9.74 53.71 19.59
N TRP A 374 -8.59 54.34 19.79
CA TRP A 374 -8.50 55.78 20.09
C TRP A 374 -7.58 56.48 19.11
N LEU A 375 -8.15 57.41 18.33
CA LEU A 375 -7.40 58.29 17.44
C LEU A 375 -7.21 59.66 18.10
N GLN A 376 -6.01 59.91 18.60
CA GLN A 376 -5.59 61.26 18.97
C GLN A 376 -5.28 62.04 17.67
N HIS A 377 -5.75 63.29 17.56
CA HIS A 377 -5.74 64.07 16.31
C HIS A 377 -4.38 64.01 15.57
N GLY A 378 -4.35 63.31 14.42
CA GLY A 378 -3.18 63.22 13.54
C GLY A 378 -2.13 62.16 13.90
N ASN A 379 -2.36 61.34 14.92
CA ASN A 379 -1.42 60.28 15.35
C ASN A 379 -1.92 58.87 14.96
N GLN A 380 -1.04 57.86 15.04
CA GLN A 380 -1.43 56.47 14.82
C GLN A 380 -2.52 56.04 15.83
N PRO A 381 -3.49 55.20 15.41
CA PRO A 381 -4.53 54.69 16.32
C PRO A 381 -3.87 53.87 17.42
N ILE A 382 -4.20 54.18 18.67
CA ILE A 382 -3.83 53.34 19.81
C ILE A 382 -5.01 52.45 20.17
N TRP A 383 -4.69 51.28 20.71
CA TRP A 383 -5.68 50.32 21.19
C TRP A 383 -5.71 50.35 22.71
N LEU A 384 -6.89 50.62 23.25
CA LEU A 384 -7.12 50.73 24.67
C LEU A 384 -7.92 49.55 25.19
N GLU A 385 -7.54 49.12 26.38
CA GLU A 385 -8.35 48.28 27.22
C GLU A 385 -8.78 49.05 28.46
N ILE A 386 -10.08 49.14 28.70
CA ILE A 386 -10.66 50.02 29.70
C ILE A 386 -11.22 49.17 30.84
N HIS A 387 -10.78 49.46 32.06
CA HIS A 387 -11.25 48.81 33.27
C HIS A 387 -12.07 49.81 34.07
N VAL A 388 -13.32 49.47 34.34
CA VAL A 388 -14.23 50.27 35.15
C VAL A 388 -14.46 49.50 36.46
N ASN A 389 -13.89 50.01 37.54
CA ASN A 389 -13.84 49.35 38.84
C ASN A 389 -14.60 50.17 39.89
N PRO A 390 -15.58 49.61 40.62
CA PRO A 390 -16.20 50.32 41.73
C PRO A 390 -15.22 50.43 42.91
N LEU A 391 -15.16 51.61 43.51
CA LEU A 391 -14.42 51.87 44.74
C LEU A 391 -15.36 51.72 45.93
N ILE A 392 -15.11 50.69 46.74
CA ILE A 392 -15.98 50.29 47.84
C ILE A 392 -15.20 50.41 49.14
N ASP A 393 -15.80 50.97 50.19
CA ASP A 393 -15.21 51.08 51.52
C ASP A 393 -15.28 49.76 52.31
N ALA A 394 -14.67 49.73 53.50
CA ALA A 394 -14.68 48.57 54.39
C ALA A 394 -16.08 48.18 54.90
N GLY A 395 -17.05 49.10 54.82
CA GLY A 395 -18.46 48.89 55.15
C GLY A 395 -19.32 48.46 53.96
N ASN A 396 -18.71 48.14 52.81
CA ASN A 396 -19.39 47.81 51.56
C ASN A 396 -20.24 48.97 50.99
N GLY A 397 -19.89 50.21 51.33
CA GLY A 397 -20.42 51.45 50.77
C GLY A 397 -19.67 51.86 49.52
N LEU A 398 -20.40 52.25 48.47
CA LEU A 398 -19.78 52.75 47.24
C LEU A 398 -19.27 54.18 47.48
N VAL A 399 -17.97 54.38 47.29
CA VAL A 399 -17.29 55.68 47.43
C VAL A 399 -17.16 56.37 46.07
N GLY A 400 -17.01 55.59 44.99
CA GLY A 400 -16.82 56.11 43.65
C GLY A 400 -16.53 55.04 42.62
N VAL A 401 -16.06 55.44 41.45
CA VAL A 401 -15.68 54.53 40.36
C VAL A 401 -14.31 54.94 39.82
N SER A 402 -13.42 53.97 39.67
CA SER A 402 -12.14 54.18 38.99
C SER A 402 -12.20 53.64 37.58
N ILE A 403 -11.80 54.45 36.61
CA ILE A 403 -11.68 54.10 35.21
C ILE A 403 -10.20 54.13 34.85
N ALA A 404 -9.63 52.99 34.46
CA ALA A 404 -8.24 52.87 34.02
C ALA A 404 -8.19 52.48 32.55
N PHE A 405 -7.27 53.10 31.80
CA PHE A 405 -7.09 52.91 30.37
C PHE A 405 -5.68 52.36 30.12
N PHE A 406 -5.61 51.10 29.73
CA PHE A 406 -4.37 50.41 29.40
C PHE A 406 -4.11 50.52 27.91
N ASP A 407 -2.95 51.07 27.52
CA ASP A 407 -2.47 50.98 26.15
C ASP A 407 -2.00 49.54 25.88
N VAL A 408 -2.74 48.85 25.01
CA VAL A 408 -2.45 47.47 24.61
C VAL A 408 -1.97 47.39 23.16
N SER A 409 -1.56 48.51 22.56
CA SER A 409 -1.15 48.59 21.16
C SER A 409 0.03 47.66 20.85
N THR A 410 1.05 47.64 21.70
CA THR A 410 2.21 46.74 21.52
C THR A 410 1.82 45.27 21.67
N THR A 411 0.99 44.95 22.68
CA THR A 411 0.52 43.58 22.89
C THR A 411 -0.33 43.10 21.72
N ARG A 412 -1.20 43.95 21.19
CA ARG A 412 -1.99 43.66 20.00
C ARG A 412 -1.14 43.48 18.76
N ALA A 413 -0.18 44.37 18.49
CA ALA A 413 0.74 44.21 17.37
C ALA A 413 1.55 42.90 17.46
N LEU A 414 1.94 42.48 18.68
CA LEU A 414 2.57 41.18 18.90
C LEU A 414 1.62 40.02 18.64
N LEU A 415 0.36 40.10 19.08
CA LEU A 415 -0.66 39.07 18.80
C LEU A 415 -0.95 38.95 17.30
N ASP A 416 -1.14 40.08 16.62
CA ASP A 416 -1.33 40.14 15.17
C ASP A 416 -0.12 39.56 14.44
N LYS A 417 1.11 39.85 14.92
CA LYS A 417 2.32 39.28 14.34
C LYS A 417 2.43 37.78 14.57
N VAL A 418 2.04 37.30 15.75
CA VAL A 418 1.98 35.86 16.06
C VAL A 418 0.97 35.18 15.16
N GLU A 419 -0.20 35.78 14.93
CA GLU A 419 -1.22 35.25 14.01
C GLU A 419 -0.71 35.21 12.57
N GLU A 420 -0.03 36.27 12.11
CA GLU A 420 0.60 36.30 10.79
C GLU A 420 1.69 35.23 10.64
N THR A 421 2.60 35.09 11.62
CA THR A 421 3.64 34.06 11.55
C THR A 421 3.06 32.66 11.67
N ASN A 422 2.01 32.48 12.47
CA ASN A 422 1.28 31.21 12.54
C ASN A 422 0.66 30.86 11.19
N LYS A 423 0.06 31.82 10.49
CA LYS A 423 -0.50 31.59 9.16
C LYS A 423 0.59 31.27 8.12
N GLN A 424 1.72 31.97 8.17
CA GLN A 424 2.87 31.65 7.30
C GLN A 424 3.41 30.25 7.57
N LEU A 425 3.47 29.87 8.85
CA LEU A 425 3.90 28.55 9.26
C LEU A 425 2.91 27.47 8.79
N GLU A 426 1.59 27.69 8.94
CA GLU A 426 0.56 26.81 8.42
C GLU A 426 0.71 26.57 6.92
N ASN A 427 0.88 27.63 6.12
CA ASN A 427 1.13 27.52 4.69
C ASN A 427 2.42 26.71 4.37
N ALA A 428 3.51 26.99 5.09
CA ALA A 428 4.77 26.26 4.88
C ALA A 428 4.66 24.78 5.27
N TYR A 429 3.85 24.46 6.28
CA TYR A 429 3.57 23.07 6.65
C TYR A 429 2.63 22.38 5.68
N GLU A 430 1.64 23.07 5.13
CA GLU A 430 0.80 22.53 4.04
C GLU A 430 1.65 22.22 2.80
N GLU A 431 2.59 23.10 2.46
CA GLU A 431 3.56 22.88 1.38
C GLU A 431 4.48 21.69 1.69
N LEU A 432 5.04 21.63 2.90
CA LEU A 432 5.82 20.48 3.36
C LEU A 432 5.02 19.18 3.31
N GLN A 433 3.77 19.19 3.78
CA GLN A 433 2.90 18.02 3.72
C GLN A 433 2.66 17.59 2.27
N SER A 434 2.40 18.53 1.37
CA SER A 434 2.26 18.25 -0.06
C SER A 434 3.54 17.60 -0.62
N THR A 435 4.72 18.14 -0.31
CA THR A 435 5.98 17.55 -0.76
C THR A 435 6.25 16.17 -0.16
N ASN A 436 5.80 15.93 1.08
CA ASN A 436 5.96 14.63 1.74
C ASN A 436 4.99 13.59 1.15
N GLU A 437 3.75 13.99 0.84
CA GLU A 437 2.81 13.15 0.08
C GLU A 437 3.37 12.83 -1.32
N GLU A 438 3.99 13.80 -2.00
CA GLU A 438 4.69 13.55 -3.27
C GLU A 438 5.85 12.57 -3.10
N LEU A 439 6.67 12.72 -2.05
CA LEU A 439 7.76 11.78 -1.76
C LEU A 439 7.25 10.37 -1.48
N GLU A 440 6.22 10.21 -0.66
CA GLU A 440 5.59 8.91 -0.41
C GLU A 440 5.12 8.27 -1.71
N THR A 441 4.50 9.04 -2.61
CA THR A 441 4.09 8.50 -3.92
C THR A 441 5.25 8.08 -4.80
N THR A 442 6.30 8.89 -4.88
CA THR A 442 7.48 8.50 -5.66
C THR A 442 8.14 7.26 -5.08
N ASN A 443 8.04 7.06 -3.76
CA ASN A 443 8.58 5.88 -3.09
C ASN A 443 7.72 4.64 -3.35
N GLU A 444 6.38 4.76 -3.33
CA GLU A 444 5.45 3.71 -3.73
C GLU A 444 5.64 3.31 -5.21
N GLU A 445 5.77 4.30 -6.11
CA GLU A 445 6.06 4.07 -7.53
C GLU A 445 7.41 3.37 -7.71
N LEU A 446 8.46 3.82 -7.02
CA LEU A 446 9.76 3.16 -7.04
C LEU A 446 9.65 1.71 -6.56
N GLN A 447 8.93 1.47 -5.48
CA GLN A 447 8.74 0.11 -4.97
C GLN A 447 7.98 -0.76 -5.99
N SER A 448 6.93 -0.24 -6.62
CA SER A 448 6.22 -0.94 -7.69
C SER A 448 7.14 -1.26 -8.87
N THR A 449 8.01 -0.32 -9.29
CA THR A 449 8.97 -0.59 -10.39
C THR A 449 10.02 -1.62 -10.00
N VAL A 450 10.39 -1.70 -8.71
CA VAL A 450 11.30 -2.75 -8.21
C VAL A 450 10.60 -4.11 -8.24
N GLU A 451 9.35 -4.19 -7.80
CA GLU A 451 8.55 -5.42 -7.85
C GLU A 451 8.35 -5.89 -9.30
N GLU A 452 8.04 -4.97 -10.24
CA GLU A 452 7.98 -5.30 -11.67
C GLU A 452 9.33 -5.80 -12.21
N LEU A 453 10.45 -5.17 -11.85
CA LEU A 453 11.78 -5.64 -12.24
C LEU A 453 12.09 -7.03 -11.67
N GLU A 454 11.70 -7.33 -10.44
CA GLU A 454 11.85 -8.68 -9.87
C GLU A 454 11.02 -9.70 -10.64
N THR A 455 9.75 -9.41 -10.95
CA THR A 455 8.91 -10.33 -11.75
C THR A 455 9.48 -10.57 -13.15
N THR A 456 9.95 -9.52 -13.83
CA THR A 456 10.58 -9.69 -15.16
C THR A 456 11.88 -10.48 -15.09
N ASN A 457 12.61 -10.39 -13.98
CA ASN A 457 13.82 -11.18 -13.78
C ASN A 457 13.48 -12.65 -13.51
N GLU A 458 12.41 -12.94 -12.75
CA GLU A 458 11.89 -14.29 -12.56
C GLU A 458 11.39 -14.91 -13.87
N GLU A 459 10.68 -14.14 -14.70
CA GLU A 459 10.27 -14.58 -16.05
C GLU A 459 11.48 -14.86 -16.94
N LEU A 460 12.49 -13.99 -16.95
CA LEU A 460 13.72 -14.23 -17.69
C LEU A 460 14.44 -15.48 -17.20
N GLN A 461 14.49 -15.72 -15.89
CA GLN A 461 15.08 -16.94 -15.36
C GLN A 461 14.30 -18.18 -15.79
N SER A 462 12.97 -18.14 -15.74
CA SER A 462 12.10 -19.22 -16.22
C SER A 462 12.31 -19.49 -17.72
N THR A 463 12.38 -18.46 -18.56
CA THR A 463 12.64 -18.65 -19.99
C THR A 463 14.03 -19.23 -20.25
N ASN A 464 15.01 -18.90 -19.42
CA ASN A 464 16.34 -19.47 -19.50
C ASN A 464 16.33 -20.96 -19.10
N GLU A 465 15.62 -21.33 -18.04
CA GLU A 465 15.43 -22.74 -17.62
C GLU A 465 14.70 -23.56 -18.70
N GLU A 466 13.68 -22.99 -19.34
CA GLU A 466 13.00 -23.62 -20.49
C GLU A 466 13.91 -23.80 -21.70
N LEU A 467 14.77 -22.81 -22.00
CA LEU A 467 15.75 -22.89 -23.08
C LEU A 467 16.83 -23.95 -22.79
N GLU A 468 17.31 -24.05 -21.56
CA GLU A 468 18.23 -25.11 -21.14
C GLU A 468 17.58 -26.49 -21.31
N THR A 469 16.32 -26.65 -20.86
CA THR A 469 15.57 -27.90 -21.01
C THR A 469 15.39 -28.28 -22.48
N MET A 470 15.00 -27.33 -23.34
CA MET A 470 14.90 -27.58 -24.79
C MET A 470 16.24 -27.95 -25.40
N ASN A 471 17.34 -27.35 -24.94
CA ASN A 471 18.67 -27.68 -25.43
C ASN A 471 19.08 -29.10 -25.01
N GLU A 472 18.78 -29.51 -23.78
CA GLU A 472 18.99 -30.88 -23.29
C GLU A 472 18.15 -31.89 -24.09
N GLU A 473 16.87 -31.60 -24.36
CA GLU A 473 16.02 -32.46 -25.21
C GLU A 473 16.56 -32.56 -26.64
N LEU A 474 16.98 -31.44 -27.24
CA LEU A 474 17.60 -31.43 -28.56
C LEU A 474 18.90 -32.24 -28.58
N GLN A 475 19.73 -32.12 -27.55
CA GLN A 475 20.96 -32.89 -27.45
C GLN A 475 20.67 -34.39 -27.28
N SER A 476 19.69 -34.76 -26.45
CA SER A 476 19.24 -36.14 -26.29
C SER A 476 18.70 -36.73 -27.59
N THR A 477 17.87 -35.98 -28.34
CA THR A 477 17.35 -36.45 -29.63
C THR A 477 18.46 -36.61 -30.67
N ASN A 478 19.49 -35.76 -30.62
CA ASN A 478 20.64 -35.87 -31.49
C ASN A 478 21.48 -37.12 -31.15
N ASP A 479 21.68 -37.41 -29.86
CA ASP A 479 22.36 -38.62 -29.40
C ASP A 479 21.60 -39.89 -29.83
N GLU A 480 20.28 -39.90 -29.71
CA GLU A 480 19.44 -41.01 -30.16
C GLU A 480 19.50 -41.20 -31.68
N LEU A 481 19.51 -40.11 -32.46
CA LEU A 481 19.73 -40.17 -33.91
C LEU A 481 21.11 -40.72 -34.26
N HIS A 482 22.15 -40.36 -33.51
CA HIS A 482 23.48 -40.92 -33.70
C HIS A 482 23.54 -42.42 -33.39
N GLU A 483 22.88 -42.87 -32.33
CA GLU A 483 22.80 -44.30 -31.97
C GLU A 483 22.03 -45.11 -33.04
N ILE A 484 20.91 -44.59 -33.52
CA ILE A 484 20.13 -45.20 -34.61
C ILE A 484 20.97 -45.27 -35.88
N ASN A 485 21.67 -44.20 -36.24
CA ASN A 485 22.56 -44.20 -37.40
C ASN A 485 23.70 -45.22 -37.24
N GLY A 486 24.28 -45.34 -36.04
CA GLY A 486 25.27 -46.36 -35.75
C GLY A 486 24.72 -47.78 -35.96
N THR A 487 23.55 -48.06 -35.40
CA THR A 487 22.87 -49.35 -35.55
C THR A 487 22.52 -49.67 -37.01
N LEU A 488 22.10 -48.67 -37.79
CA LEU A 488 21.89 -48.82 -39.23
C LEU A 488 23.20 -49.11 -39.98
N GLY A 489 24.29 -48.47 -39.58
CA GLY A 489 25.63 -48.76 -40.08
C GLY A 489 26.02 -50.21 -39.84
N ASP A 490 25.88 -50.70 -38.60
CA ASP A 490 26.20 -52.07 -38.22
C ASP A 490 25.34 -53.09 -38.98
N LYS A 491 24.03 -52.86 -39.09
CA LYS A 491 23.14 -53.72 -39.90
C LYS A 491 23.55 -53.74 -41.37
N THR A 492 24.01 -52.62 -41.90
CA THR A 492 24.48 -52.54 -43.29
C THR A 492 25.74 -53.38 -43.47
N VAL A 493 26.67 -53.34 -42.52
CA VAL A 493 27.87 -54.20 -42.52
C VAL A 493 27.49 -55.67 -42.42
N GLU A 494 26.59 -56.04 -41.50
CA GLU A 494 26.13 -57.43 -41.33
C GLU A 494 25.46 -57.97 -42.60
N LEU A 495 24.59 -57.18 -43.24
CA LEU A 495 23.97 -57.53 -44.52
C LEU A 495 25.01 -57.71 -45.62
N THR A 496 26.01 -56.83 -45.68
CA THR A 496 27.10 -56.93 -46.66
C THR A 496 27.92 -58.20 -46.45
N GLN A 497 28.30 -58.51 -45.20
CA GLN A 497 29.02 -59.75 -44.87
C GLN A 497 28.22 -61.01 -45.19
N ALA A 498 26.91 -61.02 -44.88
CA ALA A 498 26.03 -62.13 -45.23
C ALA A 498 25.95 -62.30 -46.75
N GLN A 499 25.83 -61.20 -47.50
CA GLN A 499 25.81 -61.22 -48.95
C GLN A 499 27.13 -61.75 -49.53
N GLU A 500 28.29 -61.25 -49.08
CA GLU A 500 29.61 -61.74 -49.51
C GLU A 500 29.81 -63.24 -49.19
N PHE A 501 29.30 -63.70 -48.06
CA PHE A 501 29.32 -65.12 -47.69
C PHE A 501 28.46 -65.96 -48.63
N PHE A 502 27.24 -65.52 -48.97
CA PHE A 502 26.38 -66.20 -49.92
C PHE A 502 27.01 -66.26 -51.32
N ASP A 503 27.55 -65.14 -51.80
CA ASP A 503 28.23 -65.08 -53.10
C ASP A 503 29.44 -66.03 -53.12
N SER A 504 30.21 -66.08 -52.03
CA SER A 504 31.34 -67.02 -51.89
C SER A 504 30.91 -68.49 -51.92
N ILE A 505 29.81 -68.86 -51.26
CA ILE A 505 29.27 -70.22 -51.33
C ILE A 505 28.88 -70.56 -52.77
N LEU A 506 28.13 -69.67 -53.43
CA LEU A 506 27.65 -69.89 -54.79
C LEU A 506 28.81 -70.04 -55.78
N ASP A 507 29.85 -69.22 -55.65
CA ASP A 507 31.03 -69.26 -56.53
C ASP A 507 31.97 -70.42 -56.26
N SER A 508 31.98 -70.98 -55.04
CA SER A 508 32.76 -72.17 -54.71
C SER A 508 32.15 -73.48 -55.22
N ALA A 509 30.88 -73.46 -55.64
CA ALA A 509 30.21 -74.64 -56.16
C ALA A 509 30.69 -74.96 -57.59
N ASP A 510 31.27 -76.15 -57.79
CA ASP A 510 31.71 -76.66 -59.10
C ASP A 510 30.56 -77.03 -60.06
N VAL A 511 29.31 -76.77 -59.66
CA VAL A 511 28.10 -77.00 -60.44
C VAL A 511 27.51 -75.65 -60.83
N GLY A 512 27.06 -75.50 -62.08
CA GLY A 512 26.39 -74.29 -62.53
C GLY A 512 25.06 -74.12 -61.80
N ILE A 513 24.94 -73.09 -60.96
CA ILE A 513 23.71 -72.72 -60.26
C ILE A 513 23.10 -71.51 -60.95
N ILE A 514 21.90 -71.71 -61.49
CA ILE A 514 21.09 -70.64 -62.08
C ILE A 514 19.74 -70.62 -61.37
N VAL A 515 19.34 -69.47 -60.84
CA VAL A 515 17.99 -69.27 -60.32
C VAL A 515 17.27 -68.28 -61.22
N VAL A 516 16.01 -68.57 -61.56
CA VAL A 516 15.12 -67.68 -62.30
C VAL A 516 13.89 -67.34 -61.50
N ASP A 517 13.34 -66.14 -61.67
CA ASP A 517 12.04 -65.75 -61.11
C ASP A 517 10.87 -66.33 -61.93
N ARG A 518 9.62 -65.99 -61.53
CA ARG A 518 8.40 -66.41 -62.23
C ARG A 518 8.30 -65.89 -63.68
N ASP A 519 8.99 -64.79 -64.00
CA ASP A 519 9.07 -64.21 -65.34
C ASP A 519 10.24 -64.78 -66.17
N MET A 520 10.89 -65.84 -65.66
CA MET A 520 12.04 -66.52 -66.24
C MET A 520 13.31 -65.66 -66.31
N ARG A 521 13.38 -64.59 -65.51
CA ARG A 521 14.56 -63.72 -65.44
C ARG A 521 15.57 -64.30 -64.46
N VAL A 522 16.84 -64.31 -64.85
CA VAL A 522 17.93 -64.83 -64.02
C VAL A 522 18.14 -63.93 -62.80
N THR A 523 18.01 -64.50 -61.60
CA THR A 523 18.25 -63.83 -60.32
C THR A 523 19.59 -64.24 -59.69
N VAL A 524 20.06 -65.46 -59.97
CA VAL A 524 21.37 -65.97 -59.53
C VAL A 524 22.08 -66.61 -60.72
N TRP A 525 23.36 -66.31 -60.88
CA TRP A 525 24.23 -66.90 -61.90
C TRP A 525 25.65 -67.02 -61.34
N ASN A 526 26.03 -68.21 -60.89
CA ASN A 526 27.33 -68.40 -60.24
C ASN A 526 28.51 -68.52 -61.23
N ARG A 527 29.73 -68.49 -60.70
CA ARG A 527 30.97 -68.68 -61.48
C ARG A 527 30.96 -69.93 -62.37
N ALA A 528 30.54 -71.10 -61.86
CA ALA A 528 30.51 -72.32 -62.67
C ALA A 528 29.55 -72.21 -63.87
N SER A 529 28.45 -71.48 -63.75
CA SER A 529 27.56 -71.16 -64.88
C SER A 529 28.25 -70.28 -65.92
N THR A 530 29.07 -69.32 -65.47
CA THR A 530 29.89 -68.48 -66.35
C THR A 530 30.94 -69.29 -67.09
N GLU A 531 31.61 -70.24 -66.42
CA GLU A 531 32.61 -71.12 -67.03
C GLU A 531 31.97 -72.10 -68.03
N LEU A 532 30.80 -72.65 -67.69
CA LEU A 532 30.05 -73.60 -68.53
C LEU A 532 29.55 -72.94 -69.83
N TRP A 533 28.95 -71.75 -69.72
CA TRP A 533 28.22 -71.10 -70.82
C TRP A 533 28.97 -69.95 -71.50
N GLY A 534 29.99 -69.38 -70.84
CA GLY A 534 30.77 -68.26 -71.38
C GLY A 534 30.07 -66.89 -71.33
N VAL A 535 29.08 -66.72 -70.44
CA VAL A 535 28.35 -65.46 -70.18
C VAL A 535 28.55 -65.08 -68.73
N THR A 536 28.92 -63.83 -68.45
CA THR A 536 29.16 -63.34 -67.09
C THR A 536 27.86 -63.13 -66.32
N GLU A 537 27.91 -63.14 -64.99
CA GLU A 537 26.74 -62.84 -64.15
C GLU A 537 26.11 -61.49 -64.54
N GLN A 538 26.91 -60.44 -64.74
CA GLN A 538 26.42 -59.10 -65.13
C GLN A 538 25.65 -59.11 -66.47
N GLU A 539 26.04 -59.96 -67.42
CA GLU A 539 25.32 -60.11 -68.70
C GLU A 539 24.05 -60.93 -68.56
N ALA A 540 24.05 -61.96 -67.69
CA ALA A 540 22.94 -62.89 -67.53
C ALA A 540 21.84 -62.36 -66.58
N ARG A 541 22.21 -61.67 -65.51
CA ARG A 541 21.29 -61.23 -64.44
C ARG A 541 20.19 -60.32 -65.00
N SER A 542 18.97 -60.50 -64.51
CA SER A 542 17.74 -59.81 -64.93
C SER A 542 17.31 -60.02 -66.39
N ARG A 543 18.07 -60.78 -67.20
CA ARG A 543 17.68 -61.22 -68.54
C ARG A 543 16.88 -62.51 -68.48
N GLN A 544 16.01 -62.73 -69.47
CA GLN A 544 15.26 -63.98 -69.56
C GLN A 544 16.19 -65.12 -69.96
N LEU A 545 16.25 -66.18 -69.15
CA LEU A 545 17.16 -67.32 -69.32
C LEU A 545 17.04 -67.95 -70.72
N LEU A 546 15.82 -68.07 -71.24
CA LEU A 546 15.55 -68.67 -72.55
C LEU A 546 15.98 -67.79 -73.74
N ASN A 547 16.30 -66.51 -73.51
CA ASN A 547 16.75 -65.59 -74.55
C ASN A 547 18.27 -65.37 -74.49
N LEU A 548 18.97 -66.01 -73.56
CA LEU A 548 20.42 -65.94 -73.50
C LEU A 548 21.03 -66.75 -74.64
N ASP A 549 22.02 -66.17 -75.32
CA ASP A 549 22.77 -66.84 -76.39
C ASP A 549 23.84 -67.77 -75.81
N ILE A 550 23.38 -68.82 -75.13
CA ILE A 550 24.21 -69.81 -74.42
C ILE A 550 24.15 -71.20 -75.04
N GLY A 551 23.43 -71.36 -76.17
CA GLY A 551 23.37 -72.60 -76.95
C GLY A 551 22.71 -73.79 -76.22
N LEU A 552 21.94 -73.50 -75.17
CA LEU A 552 21.08 -74.45 -74.48
C LEU A 552 19.84 -74.81 -75.33
N PRO A 553 19.40 -76.07 -75.37
CA PRO A 553 18.13 -76.48 -75.98
C PRO A 553 16.92 -75.92 -75.20
N THR A 554 16.54 -74.67 -75.49
CA THR A 554 15.49 -73.94 -74.74
C THR A 554 14.10 -74.58 -74.83
N ALA A 555 13.81 -75.30 -75.92
CA ALA A 555 12.55 -76.03 -76.11
C ALA A 555 12.37 -77.18 -75.10
N GLU A 556 13.47 -77.84 -74.70
CA GLU A 556 13.46 -78.98 -73.78
C GLU A 556 13.53 -78.55 -72.31
N LEU A 557 14.14 -77.38 -72.03
CA LEU A 557 14.21 -76.81 -70.68
C LEU A 557 12.93 -76.12 -70.22
N ARG A 558 12.15 -75.54 -71.15
CA ARG A 558 10.94 -74.78 -70.82
C ARG A 558 9.89 -75.58 -70.03
N PRO A 559 9.54 -76.83 -70.39
CA PRO A 559 8.62 -77.66 -69.61
C PRO A 559 9.16 -77.99 -68.22
N LEU A 560 10.47 -78.25 -68.13
CA LEU A 560 11.16 -78.61 -66.89
C LEU A 560 11.09 -77.47 -65.86
N ILE A 561 11.33 -76.23 -66.29
CA ILE A 561 11.22 -75.03 -65.44
C ILE A 561 9.75 -74.71 -65.13
N GLY A 562 8.86 -74.83 -66.12
CA GLY A 562 7.42 -74.59 -65.93
C GLY A 562 6.81 -75.50 -64.88
N ASN A 563 7.17 -76.78 -64.86
CA ASN A 563 6.71 -77.72 -63.84
C ASN A 563 7.24 -77.35 -62.44
N ALA A 564 8.50 -76.92 -62.33
CA ALA A 564 9.11 -76.48 -61.08
C ALA A 564 8.49 -75.17 -60.52
N LEU A 565 7.84 -74.36 -61.35
CA LEU A 565 7.14 -73.15 -60.92
C LEU A 565 5.73 -73.43 -60.37
N VAL A 566 5.14 -74.58 -60.70
CA VAL A 566 3.75 -74.93 -60.37
C VAL A 566 3.66 -75.99 -59.27
N ASP A 567 4.53 -77.01 -59.31
CA ASP A 567 4.55 -78.11 -58.34
C ASP A 567 5.70 -77.95 -57.34
N GLU A 568 5.33 -77.72 -56.09
CA GLU A 568 6.22 -77.52 -54.96
C GLU A 568 7.16 -78.68 -54.62
N SER A 569 6.84 -79.89 -55.10
CA SER A 569 7.58 -81.13 -54.87
C SER A 569 8.29 -81.63 -56.12
N TYR A 570 8.22 -80.89 -57.22
CA TYR A 570 8.80 -81.28 -58.48
C TYR A 570 10.34 -81.35 -58.41
N SER A 571 10.89 -82.47 -58.84
CA SER A 571 12.33 -82.61 -59.11
C SER A 571 12.47 -83.31 -60.45
N GLY A 572 12.81 -82.53 -61.48
CA GLY A 572 13.06 -83.03 -62.82
C GLY A 572 14.55 -83.01 -63.14
N SER A 573 15.04 -84.00 -63.86
CA SER A 573 16.39 -84.00 -64.43
C SER A 573 16.34 -84.37 -65.90
N ILE A 574 17.10 -83.65 -66.72
CA ILE A 574 17.24 -83.92 -68.15
C ILE A 574 18.72 -83.85 -68.53
N GLN A 575 19.17 -84.75 -69.40
CA GLN A 575 20.49 -84.67 -70.04
C GLN A 575 20.31 -84.01 -71.40
N LEU A 576 21.12 -82.98 -71.66
CA LEU A 576 21.07 -82.19 -72.87
C LEU A 576 22.44 -82.14 -73.51
N ASP A 577 22.48 -82.39 -74.82
CA ASP A 577 23.65 -82.08 -75.63
C ASP A 577 23.54 -80.62 -76.07
N ALA A 578 24.48 -79.79 -75.65
CA ALA A 578 24.51 -78.37 -75.93
C ALA A 578 25.85 -77.95 -76.54
N ILE A 579 25.87 -76.81 -77.24
CA ILE A 579 27.11 -76.17 -77.69
C ILE A 579 27.20 -74.85 -76.93
N ASN A 580 28.19 -74.70 -76.06
CA ASN A 580 28.32 -73.44 -75.32
C ASN A 580 28.68 -72.27 -76.26
N ARG A 581 28.60 -71.03 -75.78
CA ARG A 581 28.91 -69.82 -76.58
C ARG A 581 30.32 -69.81 -77.17
N ARG A 582 31.24 -70.61 -76.63
CA ARG A 582 32.63 -70.78 -77.13
C ARG A 582 32.75 -71.86 -78.22
N GLY A 583 31.64 -72.46 -78.67
CA GLY A 583 31.61 -73.46 -79.74
C GLY A 583 32.02 -74.87 -79.29
N ARG A 584 32.13 -75.14 -77.99
CA ARG A 584 32.50 -76.46 -77.46
C ARG A 584 31.23 -77.30 -77.24
N PRO A 585 31.16 -78.54 -77.77
CA PRO A 585 30.08 -79.45 -77.43
C PRO A 585 30.24 -79.89 -75.97
N VAL A 586 29.16 -79.78 -75.20
CA VAL A 586 29.11 -80.17 -73.79
C VAL A 586 27.81 -80.93 -73.56
N GLN A 587 27.91 -82.10 -72.93
CA GLN A 587 26.77 -82.81 -72.42
C GLN A 587 26.53 -82.37 -70.97
N VAL A 588 25.35 -81.82 -70.70
CA VAL A 588 25.01 -81.23 -69.41
C VAL A 588 23.79 -81.93 -68.84
N THR A 589 23.92 -82.41 -67.61
CA THR A 589 22.79 -82.84 -66.80
C THR A 589 22.21 -81.63 -66.09
N VAL A 590 20.97 -81.27 -66.41
CA VAL A 590 20.23 -80.16 -65.79
C VAL A 590 19.18 -80.73 -64.85
N ARG A 591 19.33 -80.43 -63.56
CA ARG A 591 18.32 -80.73 -62.54
C ARG A 591 17.59 -79.45 -62.18
N CYS A 592 16.26 -79.47 -62.22
CA CYS A 592 15.43 -78.33 -61.86
C CYS A 592 14.50 -78.64 -60.70
N SER A 593 14.38 -77.68 -59.80
CA SER A 593 13.55 -77.72 -58.60
C SER A 593 12.98 -76.33 -58.30
N PRO A 594 11.85 -76.22 -57.60
CA PRO A 594 11.28 -74.96 -57.16
C PRO A 594 12.25 -74.18 -56.25
N PHE A 595 12.41 -72.87 -56.48
CA PHE A 595 13.14 -71.97 -55.57
C PHE A 595 12.14 -71.27 -54.64
N LYS A 596 12.24 -71.58 -53.35
CA LYS A 596 11.34 -71.08 -52.30
C LYS A 596 12.07 -70.08 -51.41
N VAL A 597 11.41 -68.98 -51.08
CA VAL A 597 11.87 -68.04 -50.05
C VAL A 597 10.85 -68.12 -48.92
N HIS A 598 11.26 -68.60 -47.74
CA HIS A 598 10.41 -68.91 -46.57
C HIS A 598 9.30 -69.94 -46.85
N GLU A 599 9.64 -71.24 -46.77
CA GLU A 599 8.84 -72.49 -46.72
C GLU A 599 7.48 -72.66 -47.48
N ARG A 600 6.85 -71.64 -48.07
CA ARG A 600 5.49 -71.71 -48.63
C ARG A 600 5.25 -70.91 -49.91
N GLU A 601 6.20 -70.10 -50.40
CA GLU A 601 6.03 -69.37 -51.67
C GLU A 601 7.11 -69.76 -52.69
N ILE A 602 6.71 -70.35 -53.82
CA ILE A 602 7.58 -70.55 -54.98
C ILE A 602 7.85 -69.17 -55.61
N ARG A 603 9.06 -68.66 -55.45
CA ARG A 603 9.52 -67.39 -56.03
C ARG A 603 10.14 -67.55 -57.41
N GLY A 604 10.51 -68.78 -57.76
CA GLY A 604 11.26 -69.06 -58.96
C GLY A 604 11.58 -70.54 -59.13
N ALA A 605 12.51 -70.84 -60.02
CA ALA A 605 13.06 -72.17 -60.24
C ALA A 605 14.58 -72.13 -60.14
N MET A 606 15.16 -73.14 -59.50
CA MET A 606 16.60 -73.35 -59.41
C MET A 606 17.00 -74.46 -60.39
N LEU A 607 18.01 -74.17 -61.21
CA LEU A 607 18.63 -75.09 -62.14
C LEU A 607 20.06 -75.36 -61.68
N LEU A 608 20.34 -76.64 -61.42
CA LEU A 608 21.68 -77.15 -61.17
C LEU A 608 22.17 -77.83 -62.45
N MET A 609 23.28 -77.35 -62.99
CA MET A 609 23.84 -77.78 -64.27
C MET A 609 25.22 -78.38 -64.04
N GLN A 610 25.33 -79.68 -64.27
CA GLN A 610 26.59 -80.40 -64.14
C GLN A 610 27.03 -80.91 -65.51
N SER A 611 28.27 -80.60 -65.92
CA SER A 611 28.84 -81.17 -67.13
C SER A 611 29.34 -82.59 -66.84
N ASP A 612 28.89 -83.57 -67.59
CA ASP A 612 29.46 -84.92 -67.53
C ASP A 612 30.83 -84.88 -68.23
N GLY A 613 31.90 -84.87 -67.42
CA GLY A 613 33.27 -84.73 -67.91
C GLY A 613 33.62 -85.83 -68.91
N ALA A 614 34.15 -85.44 -70.08
CA ALA A 614 34.87 -86.35 -70.94
C ALA A 614 36.04 -86.97 -70.16
N ALA A 615 36.10 -88.31 -70.15
CA ALA A 615 37.20 -89.08 -69.60
C ALA A 615 38.56 -88.56 -70.07
N GLY A 616 39.56 -88.59 -69.18
CA GLY A 616 40.91 -88.13 -69.43
C GLY A 616 41.52 -88.69 -70.71
N GLY A 617 42.07 -87.77 -71.51
CA GLY A 617 43.05 -88.04 -72.57
C GLY A 617 44.33 -87.30 -72.24
N SER A 618 45.39 -88.08 -72.02
CA SER A 618 46.77 -87.69 -71.77
C SER A 618 47.37 -86.73 -72.81
N SER A 619 47.96 -85.63 -72.33
CA SER A 619 49.37 -85.26 -72.55
C SER A 619 49.71 -84.02 -71.72
#